data_AF-A0A7S2EDQ8-F1
#
_entry.id   AF-A0A7S2EDQ8-F1
#
_cell.length_a   1.000
_cell.length_b   1.000
_cell.length_c   1.000
_cell.angle_alpha   90.00
_cell.angle_beta   90.00
_cell.angle_gamma   90.00
#
_symmetry.space_group_name_H-M   'P 1'
#
loop_
_entity.id
_entity.type
_entity.pdbx_description
1 polymer ?
#
loop_
_entity_poly.entity_id
_entity_poly.type
_entity_poly.pdbx_seq_one_letter_code
_entity_poly.pdbx_strand_id
1 'polypeptide(L)'
;MGFHDRIFDLLDERALTRSELRDFCFLLFGEENFDGVPDPSAEWAVFLRCISDLVTREDFQWNPIKKKLAPWIDLKKLNRMYGGGSSCTIM
;
A
#
# COMPACT_ATOMS: atom_id res chain seq x y z
N MET A 1 0.95 0.06 24.67
CA MET A 1 2.10 0.47 23.85
C MET A 1 1.59 0.65 22.43
N GLY A 2 1.50 1.88 21.94
CA GLY A 2 1.11 2.14 20.55
C GLY A 2 2.22 1.69 19.61
N PHE A 3 1.86 1.10 18.47
CA PHE A 3 2.79 0.88 17.36
C PHE A 3 3.15 2.26 16.77
N HIS A 4 4.17 2.89 17.36
CA HIS A 4 4.78 4.12 16.85
C HIS A 4 5.80 3.74 15.78
N ASP A 5 5.33 3.06 14.72
CA ASP A 5 6.18 2.84 13.57
C ASP A 5 6.26 4.15 12.80
N ARG A 6 7.47 4.70 12.67
CA ARG A 6 7.74 5.99 12.00
C ARG A 6 7.10 6.04 10.61
N ILE A 7 6.92 4.88 9.97
CA ILE A 7 6.24 4.73 8.69
C ILE A 7 4.80 5.26 8.70
N PHE A 8 4.05 5.11 9.79
CA PHE A 8 2.69 5.65 9.87
C PHE A 8 2.66 7.18 10.06
N ASP A 9 3.68 7.73 10.72
CA ASP A 9 3.86 9.18 10.87
C ASP A 9 4.21 9.79 9.49
N LEU A 10 5.15 9.15 8.79
CA LEU A 10 5.55 9.53 7.43
C LEU A 10 4.40 9.45 6.41
N LEU A 11 3.42 8.56 6.64
CA LEU A 11 2.25 8.42 5.77
C LEU A 11 1.34 9.67 5.78
N ASP A 12 1.27 10.37 6.92
CA ASP A 12 0.50 11.62 7.03
C ASP A 12 1.31 12.80 6.45
N GLU A 13 2.62 12.81 6.66
CA GLU A 13 3.50 13.90 6.22
C GLU A 13 3.80 13.87 4.71
N ARG A 14 3.95 12.68 4.10
CA ARG A 14 4.35 12.54 2.69
C ARG A 14 3.88 11.23 2.05
N ALA A 15 3.96 11.17 0.72
CA ALA A 15 3.85 9.89 0.03
C ALA A 15 5.08 9.01 0.32
N LEU A 16 4.87 7.76 0.74
CA LEU A 16 5.93 6.79 0.99
C LEU A 16 6.77 6.54 -0.27
N THR A 17 8.05 6.25 -0.16
CA THR A 17 8.85 5.75 -1.28
C THR A 17 8.53 4.29 -1.59
N ARG A 18 9.01 3.75 -2.73
CA ARG A 18 8.77 2.33 -3.08
C ARG A 18 9.30 1.37 -2.01
N SER A 19 10.46 1.65 -1.43
CA SER A 19 11.03 0.83 -0.36
C SER A 19 10.23 0.93 0.94
N GLU A 20 9.82 2.14 1.34
CA GLU A 20 8.98 2.34 2.53
C GLU A 20 7.58 1.74 2.35
N LEU A 21 7.05 1.74 1.13
CA LEU A 21 5.77 1.10 0.81
C LEU A 21 5.83 -0.41 1.03
N ARG A 22 6.95 -1.05 0.68
CA ARG A 22 7.16 -2.48 0.95
C ARG A 22 7.10 -2.76 2.45
N ASP A 23 7.77 -1.95 3.23
CA ASP A 23 7.84 -2.09 4.69
C ASP A 23 6.46 -1.83 5.34
N PHE A 24 5.75 -0.79 4.88
CA PHE A 24 4.37 -0.53 5.28
C PHE A 24 3.43 -1.71 4.98
N CYS A 25 3.51 -2.29 3.78
CA CYS A 25 2.70 -3.45 3.44
C CYS A 25 3.11 -4.69 4.27
N PHE A 26 4.40 -4.88 4.53
CA PHE A 26 4.88 -5.93 5.42
C PHE A 26 4.29 -5.79 6.83
N LEU A 27 4.26 -4.58 7.38
CA LEU A 27 3.64 -4.29 8.68
C LEU A 27 2.11 -4.51 8.68
N LEU A 28 1.43 -4.20 7.57
CA LEU A 28 -0.03 -4.33 7.47
C LEU A 28 -0.48 -5.79 7.33
N PHE A 29 0.17 -6.57 6.47
CA PHE A 29 -0.22 -7.96 6.18
C PHE A 29 0.47 -9.01 7.07
N GLY A 30 1.57 -8.61 7.74
CA GLY A 30 2.41 -9.48 8.55
C GLY A 30 3.36 -10.35 7.73
N GLU A 31 4.43 -10.82 8.38
CA GLU A 31 5.50 -11.62 7.76
C GLU A 31 4.98 -12.86 7.03
N GLU A 32 4.00 -13.56 7.61
CA GLU A 32 3.46 -14.81 7.07
C GLU A 32 2.80 -14.66 5.68
N ASN A 33 2.17 -13.51 5.43
CA ASN A 33 1.51 -13.23 4.15
C ASN A 33 2.42 -12.51 3.16
N PHE A 34 3.53 -11.94 3.65
CA PHE A 34 4.45 -11.14 2.86
C PHE A 34 5.70 -11.90 2.42
N ASP A 35 5.85 -13.15 2.87
CA ASP A 35 6.90 -14.06 2.41
C ASP A 35 6.76 -14.32 0.90
N GLY A 36 7.79 -13.94 0.13
CA GLY A 36 7.81 -14.07 -1.33
C GLY A 36 7.28 -12.88 -2.13
N VAL A 37 6.89 -11.77 -1.48
CA VAL A 37 6.53 -10.53 -2.20
C VAL A 37 7.80 -9.88 -2.78
N PRO A 38 7.87 -9.66 -4.11
CA PRO A 38 9.07 -9.12 -4.76
C PRO A 38 9.26 -7.64 -4.44
N ASP A 39 10.48 -7.13 -4.63
CA ASP A 39 10.76 -5.72 -4.35
C ASP A 39 10.04 -4.80 -5.34
N PRO A 40 9.25 -3.80 -4.86
CA PRO A 40 8.49 -2.90 -5.73
C PRO A 40 9.37 -1.98 -6.59
N SER A 41 10.65 -1.79 -6.24
CA SER A 41 11.57 -1.03 -7.08
C SER A 41 12.05 -1.82 -8.30
N ALA A 42 12.13 -3.15 -8.18
CA ALA A 42 12.54 -4.03 -9.26
C ALA A 42 11.34 -4.51 -10.11
N GLU A 43 10.27 -4.99 -9.47
CA GLU A 43 9.18 -5.73 -10.11
C GLU A 43 7.80 -5.18 -9.69
N TRP A 44 7.48 -3.94 -10.08
CA TRP A 44 6.24 -3.27 -9.68
C TRP A 44 4.96 -4.02 -10.06
N ALA A 45 4.89 -4.58 -11.27
CA ALA A 45 3.69 -5.25 -11.75
C ALA A 45 3.38 -6.53 -10.96
N VAL A 46 4.41 -7.28 -10.60
CA VAL A 46 4.29 -8.49 -9.78
C VAL A 46 3.95 -8.11 -8.34
N PHE A 47 4.63 -7.10 -7.78
CA PHE A 47 4.32 -6.56 -6.47
C PHE A 47 2.85 -6.13 -6.36
N LEU A 48 2.37 -5.32 -7.30
CA LEU A 48 0.97 -4.85 -7.32
C LEU A 48 -0.02 -6.00 -7.37
N ARG A 49 0.28 -7.05 -8.14
CA ARG A 49 -0.56 -8.25 -8.21
C ARG A 49 -0.59 -9.01 -6.87
N CYS A 50 0.55 -9.17 -6.21
CA CYS A 50 0.63 -9.77 -4.87
C CYS A 50 -0.18 -8.96 -3.85
N ILE A 51 0.01 -7.64 -3.80
CA ILE A 51 -0.76 -6.76 -2.90
C ILE A 51 -2.26 -6.83 -3.24
N SER A 52 -2.63 -6.89 -4.52
CA SER A 52 -4.02 -7.03 -4.92
C SER A 52 -4.66 -8.32 -4.40
N ASP A 53 -3.93 -9.43 -4.40
CA ASP A 53 -4.41 -10.70 -3.84
C ASP A 53 -4.60 -10.59 -2.33
N LEU A 54 -3.59 -10.06 -1.63
CA LEU A 54 -3.62 -9.87 -0.18
C LEU A 54 -4.78 -8.97 0.26
N VAL A 55 -4.96 -7.82 -0.40
CA VAL A 55 -6.07 -6.89 -0.13
C VAL A 55 -7.45 -7.53 -0.38
N THR A 56 -7.54 -8.45 -1.34
CA THR A 56 -8.80 -9.15 -1.64
C THR A 56 -9.11 -10.24 -0.60
N ARG A 57 -8.07 -10.76 0.07
CA ARG A 57 -8.20 -11.75 1.15
C ARG A 57 -8.48 -11.11 2.50
N GLU A 58 -8.14 -9.83 2.68
CA GLU A 58 -8.53 -9.06 3.85
C GLU A 58 -10.03 -8.73 3.90
N ASP A 59 -10.56 -8.56 5.11
CA ASP A 59 -11.92 -8.10 5.32
C ASP A 59 -12.05 -6.60 5.00
N PHE A 60 -13.20 -6.19 4.47
CA PHE A 60 -13.44 -4.80 4.15
C PHE A 60 -13.64 -3.98 5.42
N GLN A 61 -12.87 -2.88 5.54
CA GLN A 61 -12.93 -2.03 6.71
C GLN A 61 -13.89 -0.86 6.53
N TRP A 62 -14.52 -0.43 7.62
CA TRP A 62 -15.36 0.74 7.58
C TRP A 62 -14.51 2.00 7.36
N ASN A 63 -14.69 2.66 6.21
CA ASN A 63 -14.09 3.95 5.93
C ASN A 63 -15.05 5.07 6.39
N PRO A 64 -14.75 5.80 7.49
CA PRO A 64 -15.67 6.81 8.03
C PRO A 64 -15.79 8.06 7.13
N ILE A 65 -14.79 8.34 6.30
CA ILE A 65 -14.78 9.48 5.38
C ILE A 65 -15.71 9.20 4.19
N LYS A 66 -15.57 8.01 3.59
CA LYS A 66 -16.39 7.58 2.44
C LYS A 66 -17.71 6.91 2.86
N LYS A 67 -17.92 6.69 4.16
CA LYS A 67 -19.08 6.00 4.77
C LYS A 67 -19.41 4.67 4.09
N LYS A 68 -18.38 3.88 3.79
CA LYS A 68 -18.53 2.57 3.12
C LYS A 68 -17.44 1.60 3.57
N LEU A 69 -17.74 0.31 3.43
CA LEU A 69 -16.74 -0.74 3.57
C LEU A 69 -15.76 -0.66 2.39
N ALA A 70 -14.47 -0.53 2.70
CA ALA A 70 -13.39 -0.40 1.74
C ALA A 70 -12.12 -1.08 2.29
N PRO A 71 -11.26 -1.62 1.41
CA PRO A 71 -9.98 -2.15 1.86
C PRO A 71 -9.09 -1.05 2.45
N TRP A 72 -8.13 -1.44 3.29
CA TRP A 72 -7.12 -0.52 3.84
C TRP A 72 -6.30 0.17 2.74
N ILE A 73 -5.96 -0.57 1.68
CA ILE A 73 -5.17 -0.07 0.56
C ILE A 73 -6.02 0.12 -0.70
N ASP A 74 -6.05 1.35 -1.22
CA ASP A 74 -6.67 1.65 -2.50
C ASP A 74 -5.70 1.35 -3.65
N LEU A 75 -5.82 0.15 -4.23
CA LEU A 75 -4.94 -0.36 -5.30
C LEU A 75 -4.91 0.55 -6.54
N LYS A 76 -6.02 1.23 -6.85
CA LYS A 76 -6.08 2.17 -7.98
C LYS A 76 -5.23 3.40 -7.73
N LYS A 77 -5.35 3.98 -6.53
CA LYS A 77 -4.51 5.11 -6.11
C LYS A 77 -3.05 4.68 -6.03
N LEU A 78 -2.79 3.49 -5.50
CA LEU A 78 -1.44 2.93 -5.40
C LEU A 78 -0.77 2.80 -6.77
N ASN A 79 -1.44 2.16 -7.74
CA ASN A 79 -0.90 2.01 -9.09
C ASN A 79 -0.73 3.36 -9.80
N ARG A 80 -1.62 4.32 -9.56
CA ARG A 80 -1.49 5.66 -10.14
C ARG A 80 -0.28 6.42 -9.59
N MET A 81 0.01 6.31 -8.31
CA MET A 81 1.11 7.04 -7.66
C MET A 81 2.47 6.41 -7.97
N TYR A 82 2.55 5.08 -8.04
CA TYR A 82 3.83 4.37 -8.06
C TYR A 82 4.10 3.56 -9.34
N GLY A 83 3.07 3.25 -10.12
CA GLY A 83 3.13 2.37 -11.28
C GLY A 83 3.70 2.97 -12.56
N GLY A 84 4.22 4.19 -12.52
CA GLY A 84 5.00 4.75 -13.62
C GLY A 84 4.22 4.94 -14.93
N GLY A 85 2.89 5.07 -14.87
CA GLY A 85 2.10 5.52 -16.01
C GLY A 85 2.16 7.03 -16.12
N SER A 86 2.95 7.54 -17.07
CA SER A 86 3.04 8.95 -17.46
C SER A 86 1.69 9.65 -17.44
N SER A 87 1.49 10.52 -16.46
CA SER A 87 0.89 11.83 -16.70
C SER A 87 1.27 12.71 -15.53
N CYS A 88 2.29 13.55 -15.76
CA CYS A 88 2.22 14.88 -15.20
C CYS A 88 0.80 15.40 -15.45
N THR A 89 0.11 15.73 -14.37
CA THR A 89 -0.88 16.78 -14.44
C THR A 89 -0.42 17.75 -13.39
N ILE A 90 0.19 18.84 -13.85
CA ILE A 90 0.25 20.07 -13.08
C ILE A 90 -1.20 20.33 -12.64
N MET A 91 -1.44 20.36 -11.33
CA MET A 91 -2.54 21.08 -10.72
C MET A 91 -1.91 22.12 -9.80
#